data_AF-A0A2G8RZ17-F1
#
_entry.id   AF-A0A2G8RZ17-F1
#
_cell.length_a   1.000
_cell.length_b   1.000
_cell.length_c   1.000
_cell.angle_alpha   90.00
_cell.angle_beta   90.00
_cell.angle_gamma   90.00
#
_symmetry.space_group_name_H-M   'P 1'
#
loop_
_entity.id
_entity.type
_entity.pdbx_description
1 polymer ?
#
loop_
_entity_poly.entity_id
_entity_poly.type
_entity_poly.pdbx_seq_one_letter_code
_entity_poly.pdbx_strand_id
1 'polypeptide(L)'
;MASTADIDALIAALLSYVFQSFYNDGLHADTSLEPAGNHTPSLSLLDSFAVLLAHHPGCDAVAATAQTHQPGQTSIYICPSPSIPPGFHDNVKQWVSLFSAMRKNFTEGVQPERDGDESAFSESEKRFILFSLRLCYPTMRHRAMRRGLRAWNRLIEEPEPEPVADSELDEWERESMEEEGRLRAELADDLRHLSELAQSFVECVSRESLGDDGDVLRFYALCVSIRDAMQGPVLEFLNEYVYLAWGTDMVLKHLRVPLAVSSLIALSRAPKLHFDDQCSIVVLDPSLGSRPFSATMSEEHLAARFGEMYGLWEDVMCQFNKLAVVKGTGKPECRGDLQWNAQERVLSSPAGRPAIIHPEVMLIQHLVDHNEGEKKGYIACSEVPCYASVRYAGAVNTALEAGFTMRTDDPNWCRLESVAPWVMPDAAGQEVVDVMKEALLQDLDVLVQEWLRM
;
A
#
# COMPACT_ATOMS: atom_id res chain seq x y z
N MET A 1 9.41 33.87 -0.77
CA MET A 1 9.39 32.51 -1.34
C MET A 1 9.46 31.57 -0.15
N ALA A 2 8.36 30.90 0.20
CA ALA A 2 8.45 29.85 1.22
C ALA A 2 9.20 28.69 0.56
N SER A 3 10.30 28.24 1.16
CA SER A 3 11.16 27.23 0.56
C SER A 3 10.57 25.83 0.77
N THR A 4 10.73 24.93 -0.19
CA THR A 4 10.43 23.50 -0.01
C THR A 4 11.20 22.89 1.17
N ALA A 5 12.35 23.49 1.54
CA ALA A 5 13.10 23.12 2.74
C ALA A 5 12.35 23.40 4.05
N ASP A 6 11.42 24.37 4.10
CA ASP A 6 10.56 24.57 5.28
C ASP A 6 9.64 23.37 5.50
N ILE A 7 9.13 22.78 4.42
CA ILE A 7 8.21 21.64 4.48
C ILE A 7 8.95 20.37 4.87
N ASP A 8 10.12 20.14 4.27
CA ASP A 8 11.01 19.03 4.64
C ASP A 8 11.34 19.06 6.14
N ALA A 9 11.61 20.26 6.69
CA ALA A 9 11.85 20.45 8.12
C ALA A 9 10.61 20.17 8.98
N LEU A 10 9.42 20.58 8.54
CA LEU A 10 8.17 20.31 9.27
C LEU A 10 7.83 18.81 9.29
N ILE A 11 7.96 18.13 8.15
CA ILE A 11 7.74 16.68 8.08
C ILE A 11 8.78 15.94 8.94
N ALA A 12 10.05 16.36 8.89
CA ALA A 12 11.08 15.79 9.77
C ALA A 12 10.76 16.02 11.26
N ALA A 13 10.26 17.19 11.64
CA ALA A 13 9.87 17.49 13.01
C ALA A 13 8.74 16.57 13.52
N LEU A 14 7.75 16.30 12.67
CA LEU A 14 6.63 15.40 12.95
C LEU A 14 7.07 13.96 13.27
N LEU A 15 8.21 13.50 12.73
CA LEU A 15 8.73 12.14 13.00
C LEU A 15 8.93 11.84 14.48
N SER A 16 9.29 12.85 15.26
CA SER A 16 9.50 12.71 16.72
C SER A 16 8.23 12.29 17.47
N TYR A 17 7.07 12.54 16.87
CA TYR A 17 5.75 12.37 17.47
C TYR A 17 4.97 11.19 16.86
N VAL A 18 5.58 10.48 15.90
CA VAL A 18 4.94 9.37 15.17
C VAL A 18 4.48 8.26 16.09
N PHE A 19 5.30 7.90 17.08
CA PHE A 19 4.94 6.86 18.04
C PHE A 19 3.67 7.20 18.83
N GLN A 20 3.28 8.46 18.97
CA GLN A 20 2.03 8.86 19.62
C GLN A 20 0.82 8.79 18.69
N SER A 21 1.00 9.09 17.41
CA SER A 21 -0.05 8.91 16.39
C SER A 21 -0.54 7.45 16.30
N PHE A 22 0.30 6.49 16.68
CA PHE A 22 -0.07 5.08 16.79
C PHE A 22 -1.10 4.77 17.88
N TYR A 23 -1.20 5.59 18.93
CA TYR A 23 -2.02 5.30 20.11
C TYR A 23 -3.27 6.18 20.25
N ASN A 24 -3.31 7.35 19.59
CA ASN A 24 -4.33 8.37 19.89
C ASN A 24 -5.31 8.67 18.76
N ASP A 25 -5.19 8.06 17.57
CA ASP A 25 -6.01 8.40 16.39
C ASP A 25 -6.02 9.92 16.03
N GLY A 26 -5.08 10.73 16.54
CA GLY A 26 -5.16 12.20 16.48
C GLY A 26 -4.92 12.83 15.10
N LEU A 27 -4.49 12.05 14.10
CA LEU A 27 -4.28 12.52 12.74
C LEU A 27 -5.30 11.90 11.80
N HIS A 28 -6.10 12.74 11.15
CA HIS A 28 -7.09 12.32 10.18
C HIS A 28 -6.77 12.87 8.79
N ALA A 29 -7.10 12.08 7.76
CA ALA A 29 -7.04 12.51 6.38
C ALA A 29 -8.17 13.51 6.15
N ASP A 30 -7.96 14.45 5.25
CA ASP A 30 -9.03 15.38 4.89
C ASP A 30 -10.19 14.61 4.28
N THR A 31 -11.41 14.88 4.73
CA THR A 31 -12.63 14.22 4.20
C THR A 31 -12.81 14.45 2.70
N SER A 32 -12.15 15.46 2.13
CA SER A 32 -12.10 15.70 0.68
C SER A 32 -11.34 14.63 -0.10
N LEU A 33 -10.49 13.84 0.56
CA LEU A 33 -9.71 12.76 -0.04
C LEU A 33 -10.48 11.44 -0.06
N GLU A 34 -11.56 11.32 0.71
CA GLU A 34 -12.36 10.11 0.74
C GLU A 34 -13.09 9.92 -0.61
N PRO A 35 -13.03 8.72 -1.22
CA PRO A 35 -13.81 8.45 -2.41
C PRO A 35 -15.30 8.55 -2.11
N ALA A 36 -16.06 9.21 -3.00
CA ALA A 36 -17.52 9.27 -2.89
C ALA A 36 -18.11 7.85 -2.74
N GLY A 37 -18.97 7.66 -1.73
CA GLY A 37 -19.33 6.34 -1.17
C GLY A 37 -19.63 5.20 -2.15
N ASN A 38 -19.35 3.98 -1.66
CA ASN A 38 -19.27 2.67 -2.34
C ASN A 38 -18.12 2.55 -3.36
N HIS A 39 -17.15 1.68 -3.06
CA HIS A 39 -16.09 1.28 -4.00
C HIS A 39 -16.69 0.85 -5.35
N THR A 40 -16.56 1.71 -6.36
CA THR A 40 -17.07 1.40 -7.70
C THR A 40 -16.17 0.39 -8.40
N PRO A 41 -16.67 -0.40 -9.36
CA PRO A 41 -15.85 -1.32 -10.15
C PRO A 41 -14.63 -0.66 -10.81
N SER A 42 -14.72 0.63 -11.15
CA SER A 42 -13.60 1.39 -11.72
C SER A 42 -12.49 1.67 -10.72
N LEU A 43 -12.81 1.90 -9.44
CA LEU A 43 -11.80 2.06 -8.39
C LEU A 43 -11.08 0.73 -8.16
N SER A 44 -11.84 -0.36 -8.02
CA SER A 44 -11.28 -1.71 -7.86
C SER A 44 -10.42 -2.15 -9.05
N LEU A 45 -10.74 -1.68 -10.26
CA LEU A 45 -9.92 -1.89 -11.46
C LEU A 45 -8.53 -1.25 -11.29
N LEU A 46 -8.51 0.03 -10.92
CA LEU A 46 -7.26 0.78 -10.72
C LEU A 46 -6.43 0.20 -9.57
N ASP A 47 -7.07 -0.18 -8.46
CA ASP A 47 -6.40 -0.84 -7.33
C ASP A 47 -5.76 -2.16 -7.75
N SER A 48 -6.49 -2.98 -8.50
CA SER A 48 -5.98 -4.27 -8.97
C SER A 48 -4.80 -4.10 -9.94
N PHE A 49 -4.87 -3.11 -10.83
CA PHE A 49 -3.74 -2.77 -11.69
C PHE A 49 -2.55 -2.23 -10.89
N ALA A 50 -2.75 -1.31 -9.94
CA ALA A 50 -1.67 -0.77 -9.12
C ALA A 50 -0.93 -1.89 -8.37
N VAL A 51 -1.67 -2.83 -7.78
CA VAL A 51 -1.10 -4.01 -7.11
C VAL A 51 -0.30 -4.89 -8.07
N LEU A 52 -0.84 -5.18 -9.27
CA LEU A 52 -0.16 -5.99 -10.28
C LEU A 52 1.13 -5.31 -10.77
N LEU A 53 1.05 -4.02 -11.13
CA LEU A 53 2.14 -3.23 -11.65
C LEU A 53 3.30 -3.10 -10.64
N ALA A 54 2.99 -2.95 -9.35
CA ALA A 54 4.00 -2.89 -8.29
C ALA A 54 4.75 -4.21 -8.06
N HIS A 55 4.37 -5.30 -8.74
CA HIS A 55 5.12 -6.56 -8.75
C HIS A 55 5.88 -6.80 -10.06
N HIS A 56 5.86 -5.83 -10.97
CA HIS A 56 6.75 -5.84 -12.12
C HIS A 56 8.23 -5.88 -11.65
N PRO A 57 9.12 -6.63 -12.31
CA PRO A 57 10.55 -6.62 -11.99
C PRO A 57 11.13 -5.20 -11.98
N GLY A 58 11.83 -4.83 -10.90
CA GLY A 58 12.42 -3.50 -10.72
C GLY A 58 11.43 -2.39 -10.32
N CYS A 59 10.18 -2.74 -9.99
CA CYS A 59 9.19 -1.81 -9.47
C CYS A 59 8.91 -2.11 -7.99
N ASP A 60 9.00 -1.08 -7.14
CA ASP A 60 8.77 -1.20 -5.70
C ASP A 60 7.35 -0.77 -5.32
N ALA A 61 6.89 0.34 -5.89
CA ALA A 61 5.55 0.88 -5.68
C ALA A 61 5.02 1.52 -6.97
N VAL A 62 3.70 1.65 -7.07
CA VAL A 62 3.01 2.27 -8.21
C VAL A 62 1.84 3.09 -7.71
N ALA A 63 1.65 4.27 -8.30
CA ALA A 63 0.39 4.97 -8.29
C ALA A 63 -0.22 4.98 -9.70
N ALA A 64 -1.54 4.84 -9.78
CA ALA A 64 -2.27 4.88 -11.03
C ALA A 64 -3.57 5.67 -10.89
N THR A 65 -3.99 6.34 -11.95
CA THR A 65 -5.30 6.98 -12.05
C THR A 65 -5.81 6.92 -13.47
N ALA A 66 -7.13 7.09 -13.64
CA ALA A 66 -7.75 7.21 -14.94
C ALA A 66 -8.45 8.57 -15.04
N GLN A 67 -8.18 9.29 -16.14
CA GLN A 67 -8.89 10.51 -16.51
C GLN A 67 -9.73 10.26 -17.75
N THR A 68 -10.95 10.78 -17.75
CA THR A 68 -11.81 10.79 -18.94
C THR A 68 -11.82 12.20 -19.50
N HIS A 69 -11.10 12.43 -20.60
CA HIS A 69 -10.99 13.75 -21.23
C HIS A 69 -12.22 14.11 -22.05
N GLN A 70 -12.79 13.10 -22.71
CA GLN A 70 -14.05 13.17 -23.47
C GLN A 70 -14.79 11.83 -23.31
N PRO A 71 -16.12 11.77 -23.55
CA PRO A 71 -16.83 10.51 -23.58
C PRO A 71 -16.16 9.51 -24.53
N GLY A 72 -15.70 8.37 -24.01
CA GLY A 72 -14.96 7.35 -24.78
C GLY A 72 -13.45 7.60 -24.92
N GLN A 73 -12.89 8.63 -24.28
CA GLN A 73 -11.45 8.89 -24.25
C GLN A 73 -10.94 8.86 -22.81
N THR A 74 -10.59 7.65 -22.38
CA THR A 74 -9.98 7.40 -21.07
C THR A 74 -8.47 7.26 -21.22
N SER A 75 -7.73 7.96 -20.37
CA SER A 75 -6.28 7.83 -20.24
C SER A 75 -5.96 7.26 -18.87
N ILE A 76 -5.13 6.21 -18.81
CA ILE A 76 -4.52 5.77 -17.55
C ILE A 76 -3.16 6.43 -17.43
N TYR A 77 -2.95 7.12 -16.32
CA TYR A 77 -1.66 7.66 -15.90
C TYR A 77 -1.08 6.75 -14.83
N ILE A 78 0.18 6.38 -14.97
CA ILE A 78 0.87 5.43 -14.09
C ILE A 78 2.21 6.03 -13.72
N CYS A 79 2.56 5.98 -12.43
CA CYS A 79 3.89 6.35 -11.96
C CYS A 79 4.50 5.17 -11.19
N PRO A 80 5.52 4.47 -11.74
CA PRO A 80 6.26 3.45 -11.01
C PRO A 80 7.44 4.03 -10.25
N SER A 81 7.69 3.57 -9.03
CA SER A 81 8.87 3.89 -8.22
C SER A 81 9.84 2.71 -8.18
N PRO A 82 11.17 2.94 -8.17
CA PRO A 82 11.85 4.25 -8.07
C PRO A 82 12.02 5.00 -9.42
N SER A 83 11.86 4.31 -10.54
CA SER A 83 11.96 4.85 -11.91
C SER A 83 11.20 3.90 -12.84
N ILE A 84 11.10 4.25 -14.13
CA ILE A 84 10.46 3.37 -15.12
C ILE A 84 11.33 2.11 -15.33
N PRO A 85 10.87 0.90 -14.94
CA PRO A 85 11.65 -0.31 -15.12
C PRO A 85 11.81 -0.69 -16.60
N PRO A 86 12.88 -1.43 -16.98
CA PRO A 86 13.04 -1.93 -18.34
C PRO A 86 11.84 -2.79 -18.78
N GLY A 87 11.31 -2.53 -19.97
CA GLY A 87 10.16 -3.26 -20.53
C GLY A 87 8.81 -2.93 -19.89
N PHE A 88 8.75 -2.07 -18.88
CA PHE A 88 7.52 -1.76 -18.14
C PHE A 88 6.41 -1.26 -19.06
N HIS A 89 6.71 -0.30 -19.94
CA HIS A 89 5.74 0.27 -20.88
C HIS A 89 5.04 -0.78 -21.75
N ASP A 90 5.81 -1.72 -22.31
CA ASP A 90 5.28 -2.76 -23.19
C ASP A 90 4.46 -3.77 -22.40
N ASN A 91 4.91 -4.13 -21.19
CA ASN A 91 4.18 -5.02 -20.29
C ASN A 91 2.85 -4.41 -19.82
N VAL A 92 2.80 -3.11 -19.49
CA VAL A 92 1.55 -2.41 -19.17
C VAL A 92 0.59 -2.43 -20.35
N LYS A 93 1.07 -2.08 -21.55
CA LYS A 93 0.26 -2.13 -22.78
C LYS A 93 -0.30 -3.54 -23.01
N GLN A 94 0.52 -4.56 -22.80
CA GLN A 94 0.11 -5.95 -22.94
C GLN A 94 -0.93 -6.35 -21.90
N TRP A 95 -0.78 -5.97 -20.63
CA TRP A 95 -1.77 -6.22 -19.58
C TRP A 95 -3.12 -5.56 -19.88
N VAL A 96 -3.12 -4.27 -20.25
CA VAL A 96 -4.34 -3.53 -20.61
C VAL A 96 -4.99 -4.13 -21.87
N SER A 97 -4.19 -4.52 -22.86
CA SER A 97 -4.69 -5.16 -24.09
C SER A 97 -5.33 -6.52 -23.81
N LEU A 98 -4.68 -7.37 -23.00
CA LEU A 98 -5.24 -8.67 -22.60
C LEU A 98 -6.53 -8.52 -21.78
N PHE A 99 -6.57 -7.54 -20.86
CA PHE A 99 -7.78 -7.21 -20.11
C PHE A 99 -8.93 -6.78 -21.03
N SER A 100 -8.65 -5.88 -21.98
CA SER A 100 -9.64 -5.40 -22.96
C SER A 100 -10.13 -6.55 -23.85
N ALA A 101 -9.23 -7.44 -24.28
CA ALA A 101 -9.59 -8.63 -25.04
C ALA A 101 -10.49 -9.60 -24.25
N MET A 102 -10.20 -9.83 -22.96
CA MET A 102 -11.08 -10.63 -22.09
C MET A 102 -12.48 -10.02 -21.99
N ARG A 103 -12.56 -8.70 -21.79
CA ARG A 103 -13.83 -7.96 -21.71
C ARG A 103 -14.61 -8.07 -23.02
N LYS A 104 -13.95 -7.87 -24.16
CA LYS A 104 -14.56 -8.00 -25.49
C LYS A 104 -15.13 -9.39 -25.74
N ASN A 105 -14.35 -10.45 -25.46
CA ASN A 105 -14.80 -11.83 -25.59
C ASN A 105 -16.06 -12.11 -24.76
N PHE A 106 -16.11 -11.57 -23.54
CA PHE A 106 -17.28 -11.69 -22.69
C PHE A 106 -18.50 -10.96 -23.26
N THR A 107 -18.34 -9.72 -23.72
CA THR A 107 -19.43 -8.93 -24.31
C THR A 107 -19.96 -9.50 -25.63
N GLU A 108 -19.10 -10.17 -26.41
CA GLU A 108 -19.47 -10.82 -27.68
C GLU A 108 -20.06 -12.22 -27.47
N GLY A 109 -20.24 -12.66 -26.22
CA GLY A 109 -20.88 -13.94 -25.90
C GLY A 109 -20.02 -15.16 -26.19
N VAL A 110 -18.68 -15.00 -26.24
CA VAL A 110 -17.73 -16.12 -26.24
C VAL A 110 -17.78 -16.76 -24.85
N GLN A 111 -18.81 -17.58 -24.62
CA GLN A 111 -18.96 -18.33 -23.38
C GLN A 111 -17.83 -19.36 -23.29
N PRO A 112 -17.16 -19.51 -22.13
CA PRO A 112 -16.30 -20.65 -21.92
C PRO A 112 -17.15 -21.92 -22.03
N GLU A 113 -16.74 -22.87 -22.87
CA GLU A 113 -17.27 -24.24 -22.84
C GLU A 113 -16.96 -24.81 -21.44
N ARG A 114 -17.92 -24.66 -20.51
CA ARG A 114 -17.84 -25.23 -19.16
C ARG A 114 -18.37 -26.64 -19.20
N ASP A 115 -17.60 -27.54 -19.81
CA ASP A 115 -17.80 -28.96 -19.64
C ASP A 115 -17.34 -29.36 -18.23
N GLY A 116 -18.27 -29.26 -17.27
CA GLY A 116 -18.29 -30.06 -16.04
C GLY A 116 -17.19 -29.87 -15.00
N ASP A 117 -16.15 -29.08 -15.27
CA ASP A 117 -15.05 -28.84 -14.34
C ASP A 117 -14.99 -27.33 -14.03
N GLU A 118 -15.20 -26.95 -12.77
CA GLU A 118 -15.15 -25.56 -12.31
C GLU A 118 -13.73 -24.93 -12.45
N SER A 119 -12.78 -25.69 -13.01
CA SER A 119 -11.37 -25.37 -13.27
C SER A 119 -11.08 -24.82 -14.69
N ALA A 120 -12.04 -24.80 -15.61
CA ALA A 120 -11.76 -24.45 -17.01
C ALA A 120 -11.76 -22.93 -17.27
N PHE A 121 -10.60 -22.28 -17.08
CA PHE A 121 -10.35 -20.92 -17.57
C PHE A 121 -10.54 -20.83 -19.10
N SER A 122 -11.16 -19.75 -19.58
CA SER A 122 -11.17 -19.44 -21.02
C SER A 122 -9.74 -19.20 -21.53
N GLU A 123 -9.52 -19.35 -22.84
CA GLU A 123 -8.19 -19.15 -23.43
C GLU A 123 -7.64 -17.73 -23.18
N SER A 124 -8.50 -16.70 -23.20
CA SER A 124 -8.10 -15.33 -22.87
C SER A 124 -7.71 -15.16 -21.40
N GLU A 125 -8.42 -15.84 -20.49
CA GLU A 125 -8.07 -15.84 -19.06
C GLU A 125 -6.76 -16.57 -18.81
N LYS A 126 -6.56 -17.74 -19.43
CA LYS A 126 -5.29 -18.47 -19.36
C LYS A 126 -4.14 -17.58 -19.81
N ARG A 127 -4.26 -16.90 -20.95
CA ARG A 127 -3.21 -15.97 -21.43
C ARG A 127 -2.94 -14.85 -20.44
N PHE A 128 -3.98 -14.26 -19.85
CA PHE A 128 -3.82 -13.19 -18.87
C PHE A 128 -3.14 -13.68 -17.58
N ILE A 129 -3.56 -14.83 -17.05
CA ILE A 129 -2.98 -15.46 -15.85
C ILE A 129 -1.51 -15.80 -16.11
N LEU A 130 -1.24 -16.51 -17.21
CA LEU A 130 0.11 -16.96 -17.57
C LEU A 130 1.06 -15.79 -17.77
N PHE A 131 0.64 -14.75 -18.50
CA PHE A 131 1.46 -13.56 -18.72
C PHE A 131 1.77 -12.85 -17.40
N SER A 132 0.75 -12.59 -16.59
CA SER A 132 0.87 -11.84 -15.34
C SER A 132 1.72 -12.59 -14.31
N LEU A 133 1.41 -13.86 -14.05
CA LEU A 133 2.10 -14.62 -13.02
C LEU A 133 3.53 -14.95 -13.42
N ARG A 134 3.83 -15.24 -14.69
CA ARG A 134 5.23 -15.47 -15.10
C ARG A 134 6.10 -14.25 -14.88
N LEU A 135 5.59 -13.06 -15.19
CA LEU A 135 6.34 -11.82 -15.04
C LEU A 135 6.50 -11.43 -13.56
N CYS A 136 5.43 -11.55 -12.77
CA CYS A 136 5.40 -11.04 -11.40
C CYS A 136 5.82 -12.06 -10.33
N TYR A 137 5.80 -13.37 -10.62
CA TYR A 137 6.11 -14.42 -9.65
C TYR A 137 7.50 -14.27 -9.01
N PRO A 138 8.59 -13.98 -9.75
CA PRO A 138 9.90 -13.81 -9.12
C PRO A 138 9.92 -12.71 -8.05
N THR A 139 9.30 -11.56 -8.34
CA THR A 139 9.19 -10.43 -7.40
C THR A 139 8.32 -10.79 -6.21
N MET A 140 7.15 -11.39 -6.46
CA MET A 140 6.23 -11.85 -5.42
C MET A 140 6.90 -12.86 -4.48
N ARG A 141 7.58 -13.87 -5.05
CA ARG A 141 8.36 -14.86 -4.29
C ARG A 141 9.46 -14.21 -3.47
N HIS A 142 10.24 -13.30 -4.07
CA HIS A 142 11.32 -12.61 -3.36
C HIS A 142 10.78 -11.86 -2.13
N ARG A 143 9.66 -11.14 -2.29
CA ARG A 143 8.98 -10.44 -1.18
C ARG A 143 8.49 -11.41 -0.10
N ALA A 144 7.91 -12.54 -0.50
CA ALA A 144 7.46 -13.58 0.42
C ALA A 144 8.60 -14.18 1.24
N MET A 145 9.69 -14.55 0.57
CA MET A 145 10.84 -15.17 1.21
C MET A 145 11.62 -14.22 2.12
N ARG A 146 11.67 -12.91 1.80
CA ARG A 146 12.37 -11.90 2.61
C ARG A 146 11.76 -11.70 4.01
N ARG A 147 10.43 -11.75 4.12
CA ARG A 147 9.74 -11.62 5.41
C ARG A 147 9.64 -12.95 6.16
N GLY A 148 9.87 -14.06 5.44
CA GLY A 148 9.77 -15.42 5.95
C GLY A 148 8.33 -15.90 5.95
N LEU A 149 8.14 -17.20 5.73
CA LEU A 149 6.82 -17.84 5.67
C LEU A 149 6.25 -18.15 7.07
N ARG A 150 6.60 -17.36 8.11
CA ARG A 150 6.22 -17.65 9.51
C ARG A 150 4.70 -17.66 9.71
N ALA A 151 3.99 -16.70 9.12
CA ALA A 151 2.53 -16.67 9.20
C ALA A 151 1.93 -17.91 8.51
N TRP A 152 2.46 -18.30 7.35
CA TRP A 152 2.04 -19.53 6.68
C TRP A 152 2.34 -20.79 7.50
N ASN A 153 3.50 -20.86 8.15
CA ASN A 153 3.83 -21.98 9.03
C ASN A 153 2.89 -22.07 10.23
N ARG A 154 2.39 -20.94 10.77
CA ARG A 154 1.35 -20.94 11.81
C ARG A 154 -0.02 -21.42 11.33
N LEU A 155 -0.32 -21.29 10.03
CA LEU A 155 -1.53 -21.91 9.47
C LEU A 155 -1.35 -23.42 9.30
N ILE A 156 -0.12 -23.87 9.08
CA ILE A 156 0.21 -25.30 8.87
C ILE A 156 0.27 -26.04 10.21
N GLU A 157 0.98 -25.47 11.17
CA GLU A 157 1.05 -25.97 12.54
C GLU A 157 -0.34 -25.79 13.15
N GLU A 158 -1.09 -26.87 13.39
CA GLU A 158 -2.27 -26.82 14.25
C GLU A 158 -1.76 -26.50 15.67
N PRO A 159 -1.90 -25.26 16.20
CA PRO A 159 -1.45 -25.05 17.57
C PRO A 159 -2.47 -25.76 18.44
N GLU A 160 -2.15 -26.94 18.96
CA GLU A 160 -2.84 -27.42 20.14
C GLU A 160 -2.67 -26.31 21.20
N PRO A 161 -3.75 -25.83 21.82
CA PRO A 161 -3.61 -24.84 22.88
C PRO A 161 -2.67 -25.43 23.93
N GLU A 162 -1.54 -24.77 24.18
CA GLU A 162 -0.61 -25.23 25.22
C GLU A 162 -1.42 -25.30 26.52
N PRO A 163 -1.35 -26.42 27.27
CA PRO A 163 -2.10 -26.56 28.51
C PRO A 163 -1.55 -25.54 29.51
N VAL A 164 -2.26 -24.42 29.68
CA VAL A 164 -1.95 -23.42 30.69
C VAL A 164 -2.36 -23.99 32.05
N ALA A 165 -1.48 -23.91 33.04
CA ALA A 165 -1.81 -24.34 34.39
C ALA A 165 -2.92 -23.42 34.95
N ASP A 166 -4.05 -24.01 35.39
CA ASP A 166 -5.27 -23.34 35.88
C ASP A 166 -5.05 -22.25 36.94
N SER A 167 -3.87 -22.16 37.56
CA SER A 167 -3.59 -21.26 38.68
C SER A 167 -3.17 -19.83 38.31
N GLU A 168 -2.95 -19.51 37.03
CA GLU A 168 -2.40 -18.21 36.61
C GLU A 168 -3.32 -17.36 35.70
N LEU A 169 -4.46 -17.89 35.26
CA LEU A 169 -5.36 -17.19 34.34
C LEU A 169 -6.48 -16.45 35.07
N ASP A 170 -6.74 -15.22 34.66
CA ASP A 170 -7.92 -14.48 35.12
C ASP A 170 -9.23 -15.04 34.49
N GLU A 171 -10.38 -14.55 34.95
CA GLU A 171 -11.70 -15.05 34.53
C GLU A 171 -11.95 -14.78 33.03
N TRP A 172 -11.45 -13.66 32.50
CA TRP A 172 -11.61 -13.29 31.10
C TRP A 172 -10.73 -14.14 30.18
N GLU A 173 -9.49 -14.41 30.59
CA GLU A 173 -8.58 -15.29 29.84
C GLU A 173 -9.13 -16.73 29.76
N ARG A 174 -9.75 -17.22 30.84
CA ARG A 174 -10.37 -18.56 30.85
C ARG A 174 -11.57 -18.63 29.93
N GLU A 175 -12.46 -17.64 29.97
CA GLU A 175 -13.61 -17.55 29.06
C GLU A 175 -13.18 -17.47 27.59
N SER A 176 -12.16 -16.66 27.29
CA SER A 176 -11.60 -16.52 25.94
C SER A 176 -11.00 -17.84 25.41
N MET A 177 -10.26 -18.57 26.26
CA MET A 177 -9.70 -19.88 25.88
C MET A 177 -10.77 -20.95 25.67
N GLU A 178 -11.83 -20.97 26.50
CA GLU A 178 -12.96 -21.89 26.32
C GLU A 178 -13.72 -21.59 25.02
N GLU A 179 -13.91 -20.31 24.70
CA GLU A 179 -14.54 -19.87 23.46
C GLU A 179 -13.69 -20.21 22.22
N GLU A 180 -12.37 -19.97 22.27
CA GLU A 180 -11.44 -20.39 21.22
C GLU A 180 -11.54 -21.90 20.97
N GLY A 181 -11.51 -22.70 22.03
CA GLY A 181 -11.60 -24.16 21.95
C GLY A 181 -12.92 -24.64 21.32
N ARG A 182 -14.04 -23.99 21.67
CA ARG A 182 -15.35 -24.28 21.07
C ARG A 182 -15.37 -23.93 19.59
N LEU A 183 -15.00 -22.71 19.23
CA LEU A 183 -15.02 -22.23 17.83
C LEU A 183 -14.05 -23.03 16.94
N ARG A 184 -12.88 -23.39 17.47
CA ARG A 184 -11.93 -24.26 16.77
C ARG A 184 -12.51 -25.65 16.50
N ALA A 185 -13.24 -26.23 17.44
CA ALA A 185 -13.91 -27.51 17.25
C ALA A 185 -15.05 -27.42 16.21
N GLU A 186 -15.78 -26.31 16.19
CA GLU A 186 -16.81 -26.02 15.18
C GLU A 186 -16.21 -25.85 13.78
N LEU A 187 -15.03 -25.23 13.66
CA LEU A 187 -14.35 -24.93 12.40
C LEU A 187 -13.26 -25.96 12.02
N ALA A 188 -13.19 -27.10 12.69
CA ALA A 188 -12.07 -28.03 12.59
C ALA A 188 -11.79 -28.48 11.15
N ASP A 189 -12.83 -28.80 10.38
CA ASP A 189 -12.69 -29.25 8.99
C ASP A 189 -12.20 -28.13 8.07
N ASP A 190 -12.71 -26.91 8.25
CA ASP A 190 -12.32 -25.74 7.45
C ASP A 190 -10.88 -25.31 7.75
N LEU A 191 -10.48 -25.31 9.03
CA LEU A 191 -9.11 -25.00 9.45
C LEU A 191 -8.11 -26.05 8.95
N ARG A 192 -8.47 -27.34 9.00
CA ARG A 192 -7.66 -28.41 8.43
C ARG A 192 -7.50 -28.26 6.92
N HIS A 193 -8.60 -27.97 6.21
CA HIS A 193 -8.54 -27.71 4.77
C HIS A 193 -7.62 -26.52 4.44
N LEU A 194 -7.74 -25.43 5.19
CA LEU A 194 -6.88 -24.26 5.05
C LEU A 194 -5.40 -24.59 5.31
N SER A 195 -5.11 -25.42 6.31
CA SER A 195 -3.75 -25.90 6.62
C SER A 195 -3.16 -26.69 5.45
N GLU A 196 -3.91 -27.60 4.84
CA GLU A 196 -3.48 -28.37 3.66
C GLU A 196 -3.17 -27.46 2.45
N LEU A 197 -4.02 -26.44 2.22
CA LEU A 197 -3.80 -25.44 1.18
C LEU A 197 -2.56 -24.58 1.47
N ALA A 198 -2.38 -24.15 2.73
CA ALA A 198 -1.23 -23.38 3.18
C ALA A 198 0.07 -24.16 2.99
N GLN A 199 0.07 -25.46 3.31
CA GLN A 199 1.21 -26.35 3.07
C GLN A 199 1.56 -26.41 1.58
N SER A 200 0.55 -26.64 0.73
CA SER A 200 0.73 -26.67 -0.72
C SER A 200 1.29 -25.36 -1.26
N PHE A 201 0.87 -24.23 -0.70
CA PHE A 201 1.36 -22.90 -1.09
C PHE A 201 2.82 -22.70 -0.71
N VAL A 202 3.20 -23.04 0.53
CA VAL A 202 4.59 -22.97 1.01
C VAL A 202 5.51 -23.83 0.15
N GLU A 203 5.08 -25.05 -0.21
CA GLU A 203 5.82 -25.94 -1.11
C GLU A 203 6.01 -25.33 -2.50
N CYS A 204 4.97 -24.69 -3.05
CA CYS A 204 5.04 -24.03 -4.35
C CYS A 204 5.99 -22.83 -4.33
N VAL A 205 5.81 -21.90 -3.40
CA VAL A 205 6.62 -20.65 -3.30
C VAL A 205 8.09 -20.94 -2.97
N SER A 206 8.36 -22.07 -2.31
CA SER A 206 9.73 -22.53 -2.07
C SER A 206 10.51 -22.79 -3.37
N ARG A 207 9.83 -23.15 -4.47
CA ARG A 207 10.44 -23.35 -5.80
C ARG A 207 10.79 -22.02 -6.46
N GLU A 208 11.94 -21.96 -7.12
CA GLU A 208 12.41 -20.74 -7.82
C GLU A 208 11.54 -20.32 -9.00
N SER A 209 10.86 -21.29 -9.62
CA SER A 209 9.98 -21.10 -10.76
C SER A 209 8.69 -21.89 -10.54
N LEU A 210 7.59 -21.40 -11.13
CA LEU A 210 6.32 -22.11 -11.15
C LEU A 210 6.37 -23.34 -12.06
N GLY A 211 7.18 -23.36 -13.14
CA GLY A 211 7.23 -24.48 -14.07
C GLY A 211 6.48 -24.23 -15.38
N ASP A 212 5.72 -25.23 -15.84
CA ASP A 212 5.00 -25.16 -17.11
C ASP A 212 3.67 -24.37 -17.03
N ASP A 213 2.95 -24.24 -18.14
CA ASP A 213 1.65 -23.54 -18.16
C ASP A 213 0.66 -24.14 -17.15
N GLY A 214 0.64 -25.47 -17.02
CA GLY A 214 -0.26 -26.18 -16.12
C GLY A 214 0.08 -25.92 -14.65
N ASP A 215 1.37 -25.85 -14.30
CA ASP A 215 1.81 -25.50 -12.96
C ASP A 215 1.39 -24.07 -12.57
N VAL A 216 1.54 -23.10 -13.48
CA VAL A 216 1.16 -21.70 -13.21
C VAL A 216 -0.34 -21.59 -12.95
N LEU A 217 -1.17 -22.30 -13.73
CA LEU A 217 -2.62 -22.31 -13.55
C LEU A 217 -3.03 -23.00 -12.24
N ARG A 218 -2.36 -24.11 -11.85
CA ARG A 218 -2.57 -24.76 -10.55
C ARG A 218 -2.20 -23.84 -9.39
N PHE A 219 -1.08 -23.13 -9.49
CA PHE A 219 -0.66 -22.17 -8.48
C PHE A 219 -1.66 -21.02 -8.34
N TYR A 220 -2.17 -20.49 -9.45
CA TYR A 220 -3.24 -19.49 -9.44
C TYR A 220 -4.50 -20.01 -8.74
N ALA A 221 -4.96 -21.21 -9.10
CA ALA A 221 -6.15 -21.83 -8.51
C ALA A 221 -5.97 -22.05 -7.00
N LEU A 222 -4.79 -22.54 -6.58
CA LEU A 222 -4.44 -22.69 -5.16
C LEU A 222 -4.57 -21.37 -4.39
N CYS A 223 -4.04 -20.27 -4.93
CA CYS A 223 -4.13 -18.96 -4.28
C CYS A 223 -5.58 -18.47 -4.16
N VAL A 224 -6.41 -18.76 -5.16
CA VAL A 224 -7.85 -18.46 -5.14
C VAL A 224 -8.57 -19.30 -4.09
N SER A 225 -8.29 -20.60 -4.02
CA SER A 225 -8.86 -21.50 -3.01
C SER A 225 -8.49 -21.10 -1.60
N ILE A 226 -7.25 -20.65 -1.36
CA ILE A 226 -6.84 -20.13 -0.04
C ILE A 226 -7.67 -18.90 0.34
N ARG A 227 -7.82 -17.92 -0.57
CA ARG A 227 -8.68 -16.75 -0.31
C ARG A 227 -10.10 -17.17 0.04
N ASP A 228 -10.66 -18.14 -0.68
CA ASP A 228 -12.04 -18.58 -0.46
C ASP A 228 -12.20 -19.33 0.86
N ALA A 229 -11.21 -20.13 1.26
CA ALA A 229 -11.16 -20.76 2.58
C ALA A 229 -10.98 -19.75 3.73
N MET A 230 -10.36 -18.59 3.46
CA MET A 230 -10.17 -17.50 4.43
C MET A 230 -11.31 -16.47 4.42
N GLN A 231 -12.57 -16.94 4.46
CA GLN A 231 -13.76 -16.09 4.50
C GLN A 231 -14.69 -16.47 5.65
N GLY A 232 -15.59 -15.53 6.01
CA GLY A 232 -16.63 -15.76 7.02
C GLY A 232 -16.04 -16.12 8.39
N PRO A 233 -16.61 -17.13 9.07
CA PRO A 233 -16.20 -17.51 10.43
C PRO A 233 -14.71 -17.87 10.57
N VAL A 234 -14.08 -18.43 9.53
CA VAL A 234 -12.64 -18.74 9.54
C VAL A 234 -11.82 -17.46 9.62
N LEU A 235 -12.17 -16.42 8.86
CA LEU A 235 -11.45 -15.16 8.89
C LEU A 235 -11.59 -14.45 10.24
N GLU A 236 -12.78 -14.48 10.83
CA GLU A 236 -13.05 -13.93 12.17
C GLU A 236 -12.19 -14.65 13.21
N PHE A 237 -12.22 -15.99 13.22
CA PHE A 237 -11.41 -16.82 14.11
C PHE A 237 -9.90 -16.54 13.95
N LEU A 238 -9.39 -16.47 12.71
CA LEU A 238 -7.98 -16.19 12.46
C LEU A 238 -7.55 -14.80 12.97
N ASN A 239 -8.38 -13.78 12.78
CA ASN A 239 -8.08 -12.44 13.28
C ASN A 239 -8.11 -12.37 14.80
N GLU A 240 -9.09 -13.04 15.43
CA GLU A 240 -9.37 -12.95 16.86
C GLU A 240 -8.45 -13.83 17.71
N TYR A 241 -8.06 -15.02 17.24
CA TYR A 241 -7.34 -15.98 18.08
C TYR A 241 -5.93 -16.33 17.57
N VAL A 242 -5.67 -16.19 16.27
CA VAL A 242 -4.38 -16.61 15.67
C VAL A 242 -3.45 -15.42 15.39
N TYR A 243 -4.00 -14.27 15.01
CA TYR A 243 -3.23 -13.13 14.48
C TYR A 243 -3.39 -11.80 15.23
N LEU A 244 -3.81 -11.85 16.50
CA LEU A 244 -4.10 -10.72 17.42
C LEU A 244 -3.16 -9.50 17.37
N ALA A 245 -1.89 -9.64 16.95
CA ALA A 245 -0.94 -8.53 16.88
C ALA A 245 -0.56 -8.07 15.45
N TRP A 246 -0.71 -8.92 14.42
CA TRP A 246 -0.14 -8.65 13.07
C TRP A 246 -1.16 -8.74 11.93
N GLY A 247 -2.38 -9.22 12.22
CA GLY A 247 -3.49 -9.31 11.28
C GLY A 247 -3.32 -10.35 10.17
N THR A 248 -4.44 -10.93 9.73
CA THR A 248 -4.51 -11.83 8.56
C THR A 248 -3.97 -11.19 7.28
N ASP A 249 -3.87 -9.85 7.24
CA ASP A 249 -3.25 -9.05 6.18
C ASP A 249 -1.81 -9.50 5.86
N MET A 250 -1.05 -10.03 6.82
CA MET A 250 0.31 -10.55 6.55
C MET A 250 0.31 -11.79 5.66
N VAL A 251 -0.69 -12.66 5.77
CA VAL A 251 -0.87 -13.82 4.87
C VAL A 251 -1.35 -13.33 3.50
N LEU A 252 -2.39 -12.49 3.49
CA LEU A 252 -2.99 -11.94 2.26
C LEU A 252 -2.00 -11.13 1.41
N LYS A 253 -1.01 -10.46 2.03
CA LYS A 253 0.10 -9.78 1.34
C LYS A 253 0.82 -10.68 0.33
N HIS A 254 0.95 -11.98 0.63
CA HIS A 254 1.61 -12.94 -0.26
C HIS A 254 0.73 -13.38 -1.44
N LEU A 255 -0.58 -13.20 -1.31
CA LEU A 255 -1.57 -13.55 -2.34
C LEU A 255 -1.96 -12.36 -3.22
N ARG A 256 -1.48 -11.15 -2.91
CA ARG A 256 -1.88 -9.89 -3.58
C ARG A 256 -1.87 -9.98 -5.11
N VAL A 257 -0.85 -10.59 -5.72
CA VAL A 257 -0.76 -10.70 -7.18
C VAL A 257 -1.83 -11.64 -7.76
N PRO A 258 -1.91 -12.93 -7.37
CA PRO A 258 -3.02 -13.80 -7.79
C PRO A 258 -4.40 -13.20 -7.56
N LEU A 259 -4.61 -12.52 -6.44
CA LEU A 259 -5.91 -11.91 -6.11
C LEU A 259 -6.21 -10.66 -6.96
N ALA A 260 -5.21 -9.84 -7.28
CA ALA A 260 -5.36 -8.76 -8.25
C ALA A 260 -5.70 -9.31 -9.64
N VAL A 261 -5.03 -10.37 -10.09
CA VAL A 261 -5.34 -11.05 -11.35
C VAL A 261 -6.77 -11.60 -11.35
N SER A 262 -7.20 -12.23 -10.25
CA SER A 262 -8.56 -12.74 -10.07
C SER A 262 -9.60 -11.62 -10.13
N SER A 263 -9.31 -10.49 -9.49
CA SER A 263 -10.17 -9.30 -9.49
C SER A 263 -10.28 -8.70 -10.89
N LEU A 264 -9.17 -8.59 -11.64
CA LEU A 264 -9.18 -8.12 -13.03
C LEU A 264 -9.99 -9.07 -13.93
N ILE A 265 -9.85 -10.38 -13.78
CA ILE A 265 -10.67 -11.34 -14.52
C ILE A 265 -12.16 -11.16 -14.19
N ALA A 266 -12.52 -11.03 -12.91
CA ALA A 266 -13.91 -10.79 -12.51
C ALA A 266 -14.45 -9.46 -13.08
N LEU A 267 -13.66 -8.38 -12.99
CA LEU A 267 -14.01 -7.05 -13.49
C LEU A 267 -14.14 -7.01 -15.02
N SER A 268 -13.39 -7.83 -15.75
CA SER A 268 -13.55 -7.94 -17.21
C SER A 268 -14.97 -8.35 -17.61
N ARG A 269 -15.67 -9.08 -16.73
CA ARG A 269 -17.06 -9.54 -16.91
C ARG A 269 -18.10 -8.55 -16.37
N ALA A 270 -17.67 -7.45 -15.73
CA ALA A 270 -18.59 -6.50 -15.11
C ALA A 270 -19.28 -5.63 -16.18
N PRO A 271 -20.61 -5.72 -16.35
CA PRO A 271 -21.31 -5.04 -17.46
C PRO A 271 -21.28 -3.52 -17.34
N LYS A 272 -21.15 -2.97 -16.12
CA LYS A 272 -21.16 -1.53 -15.83
C LYS A 272 -19.77 -0.87 -15.82
N LEU A 273 -18.71 -1.61 -16.09
CA LEU A 273 -17.36 -1.03 -16.08
C LEU A 273 -17.14 -0.18 -17.34
N HIS A 274 -17.04 1.14 -17.17
CA HIS A 274 -16.75 2.07 -18.26
C HIS A 274 -15.24 2.11 -18.52
N PHE A 275 -14.74 1.08 -19.20
CA PHE A 275 -13.35 0.99 -19.66
C PHE A 275 -13.37 0.71 -21.17
N ASP A 276 -12.84 1.65 -21.96
CA ASP A 276 -12.83 1.57 -23.42
C ASP A 276 -11.60 0.79 -23.93
N ASP A 277 -11.75 0.14 -25.08
CA ASP A 277 -10.70 -0.62 -25.77
C ASP A 277 -9.55 0.31 -26.26
N GLN A 278 -9.80 1.62 -26.37
CA GLN A 278 -8.85 2.64 -26.80
C GLN A 278 -8.31 3.49 -25.63
N CYS A 279 -7.93 2.84 -24.54
CA CYS A 279 -7.31 3.54 -23.42
C CYS A 279 -5.87 3.96 -23.75
N SER A 280 -5.56 5.26 -23.73
CA SER A 280 -4.16 5.71 -23.79
C SER A 280 -3.46 5.50 -22.45
N ILE A 281 -2.18 5.13 -22.50
CA ILE A 281 -1.37 4.82 -21.32
C ILE A 281 -0.21 5.80 -21.27
N VAL A 282 -0.14 6.59 -20.19
CA VAL A 282 0.94 7.52 -19.90
C VAL A 282 1.71 7.00 -18.70
N VAL A 283 3.02 6.81 -18.83
CA VAL A 283 3.88 6.40 -17.73
C VAL A 283 4.81 7.56 -17.38
N LEU A 284 4.79 7.97 -16.11
CA LEU A 284 5.57 9.09 -15.58
C LEU A 284 6.80 8.55 -14.86
N ASP A 285 7.96 9.17 -15.07
CA ASP A 285 9.19 8.81 -14.37
C ASP A 285 9.34 9.66 -13.09
N PRO A 286 9.18 9.09 -11.88
CA PRO A 286 9.31 9.87 -10.65
C PRO A 286 10.75 10.31 -10.38
N SER A 287 11.75 9.70 -11.02
CA SER A 287 13.15 10.09 -10.85
C SER A 287 13.45 11.49 -11.38
N LEU A 288 12.62 12.00 -12.30
CA LEU A 288 12.71 13.37 -12.82
C LEU A 288 12.44 14.44 -11.74
N GLY A 289 11.71 14.08 -10.69
CA GLY A 289 11.50 14.94 -9.53
C GLY A 289 12.47 14.67 -8.37
N SER A 290 13.42 13.75 -8.53
CA SER A 290 14.34 13.42 -7.45
C SER A 290 15.27 14.57 -7.10
N ARG A 291 15.49 14.80 -5.81
CA ARG A 291 16.41 15.83 -5.31
C ARG A 291 17.12 15.39 -4.04
N PRO A 292 18.28 15.98 -3.69
CA PRO A 292 18.84 15.82 -2.36
C PRO A 292 17.84 16.28 -1.29
N PHE A 293 17.64 15.44 -0.28
CA PHE A 293 16.85 15.80 0.90
C PHE A 293 17.81 16.18 2.04
N SER A 294 17.52 17.27 2.73
CA SER A 294 18.26 17.70 3.92
C SER A 294 17.38 18.60 4.78
N ALA A 295 17.09 18.15 5.99
CA ALA A 295 16.29 18.86 6.98
C ALA A 295 17.10 19.02 8.27
N THR A 296 17.36 20.27 8.68
CA THR A 296 18.03 20.57 9.94
C THR A 296 16.99 20.75 11.04
N MET A 297 17.13 19.99 12.13
CA MET A 297 16.29 20.13 13.31
C MET A 297 17.02 20.91 14.40
N SER A 298 16.57 22.13 14.69
CA SER A 298 17.05 22.91 15.82
C SER A 298 15.92 23.40 16.70
N GLU A 299 16.27 23.70 17.96
CA GLU A 299 15.35 24.30 18.92
C GLU A 299 14.77 25.61 18.38
N GLU A 300 15.60 26.43 17.73
CA GLU A 300 15.17 27.66 17.08
C GLU A 300 14.13 27.42 15.98
N HIS A 301 14.27 26.35 15.19
CA HIS A 301 13.28 26.01 14.16
C HIS A 301 11.94 25.58 14.75
N LEU A 302 11.92 24.88 15.89
CA LEU A 302 10.67 24.58 16.58
C LEU A 302 10.14 25.79 17.37
N ALA A 303 10.99 26.51 18.10
CA ALA A 303 10.60 27.64 18.92
C ALA A 303 10.08 28.84 18.10
N ALA A 304 10.64 29.07 16.91
CA ALA A 304 10.12 30.06 15.97
C ALA A 304 8.69 29.73 15.48
N ARG A 305 8.21 28.51 15.70
CA ARG A 305 6.91 28.01 15.23
C ARG A 305 5.91 27.77 16.36
N PHE A 306 6.38 27.34 17.53
CA PHE A 306 5.54 26.98 18.69
C PHE A 306 5.71 27.92 19.91
N GLY A 307 6.60 28.92 19.82
CA GLY A 307 7.01 29.71 20.98
C GLY A 307 8.08 29.01 21.82
N GLU A 308 8.47 29.61 22.95
CA GLU A 308 9.50 29.02 23.83
C GLU A 308 8.98 27.72 24.48
N MET A 309 9.45 26.57 23.98
CA MET A 309 9.13 25.25 24.53
C MET A 309 10.10 24.87 25.66
N TYR A 310 10.05 25.62 26.77
CA TYR A 310 10.99 25.47 27.88
C TYR A 310 11.09 24.02 28.40
N GLY A 311 12.27 23.41 28.24
CA GLY A 311 12.61 22.10 28.81
C GLY A 311 12.05 20.87 28.09
N LEU A 312 11.36 21.05 26.95
CA LEU A 312 10.77 19.95 26.16
C LEU A 312 11.66 19.50 25.01
N TRP A 313 12.56 20.38 24.56
CA TRP A 313 13.39 20.14 23.39
C TRP A 313 14.33 18.94 23.59
N GLU A 314 14.93 18.79 24.78
CA GLU A 314 15.78 17.63 25.06
C GLU A 314 15.02 16.30 25.01
N ASP A 315 13.77 16.27 25.48
CA ASP A 315 12.93 15.06 25.47
C ASP A 315 12.45 14.71 24.05
N VAL A 316 12.00 15.71 23.27
CA VAL A 316 11.64 15.55 21.86
C VAL A 316 12.84 15.01 21.07
N MET A 317 14.02 15.59 21.26
CA MET A 317 15.24 15.12 20.60
C MET A 317 15.69 13.75 21.10
N CYS A 318 15.47 13.41 22.38
CA CYS A 318 15.74 12.07 22.90
C CYS A 318 14.87 11.02 22.20
N GLN A 319 13.59 11.31 21.99
CA GLN A 319 12.63 10.40 21.36
C GLN A 319 12.83 10.32 19.85
N PHE A 320 13.05 11.46 19.20
CA PHE A 320 13.49 11.48 17.80
C PHE A 320 14.78 10.67 17.63
N ASN A 321 15.79 10.84 18.47
CA ASN A 321 17.01 10.03 18.39
C ASN A 321 16.73 8.54 18.61
N LYS A 322 15.78 8.16 19.47
CA LYS A 322 15.39 6.73 19.60
C LYS A 322 14.75 6.20 18.31
N LEU A 323 13.91 7.00 17.63
CA LEU A 323 13.19 6.64 16.41
C LEU A 323 14.08 6.71 15.15
N ALA A 324 14.78 7.82 14.95
CA ALA A 324 15.73 8.05 13.87
C ALA A 324 17.01 7.20 14.00
N VAL A 325 17.37 6.79 15.24
CA VAL A 325 18.48 5.87 15.53
C VAL A 325 17.96 4.52 16.07
N VAL A 326 16.84 3.99 15.58
CA VAL A 326 16.53 2.57 15.80
C VAL A 326 17.64 1.73 15.15
N LYS A 327 18.59 1.39 16.01
CA LYS A 327 19.71 0.47 15.86
C LYS A 327 19.24 -0.88 15.36
N GLY A 328 19.87 -1.36 14.28
CA GLY A 328 20.61 -2.62 14.37
C GLY A 328 19.89 -3.90 14.78
N THR A 329 18.58 -4.05 14.57
CA THR A 329 17.86 -5.33 14.67
C THR A 329 17.76 -6.03 13.32
N GLY A 330 18.85 -6.15 12.57
CA GLY A 330 18.96 -7.11 11.46
C GLY A 330 17.89 -7.04 10.35
N LYS A 331 17.08 -5.98 10.25
CA LYS A 331 16.20 -5.70 9.12
C LYS A 331 16.23 -4.19 8.81
N PRO A 332 16.80 -3.78 7.66
CA PRO A 332 16.88 -2.38 7.22
C PRO A 332 15.54 -1.92 6.63
N GLU A 333 14.47 -1.94 7.43
CA GLU A 333 13.10 -1.75 6.93
C GLU A 333 12.31 -0.65 7.65
N CYS A 334 12.95 0.39 8.19
CA CYS A 334 12.39 1.71 7.91
C CYS A 334 12.63 1.90 6.41
N ARG A 335 11.58 1.75 5.60
CA ARG A 335 11.65 2.01 4.16
C ARG A 335 11.97 3.50 4.00
N GLY A 336 13.26 3.83 3.97
CA GLY A 336 13.73 5.20 3.96
C GLY A 336 15.24 5.22 3.89
N ASP A 337 15.77 5.67 2.75
CA ASP A 337 17.20 5.85 2.54
C ASP A 337 17.80 6.97 3.44
N LEU A 338 17.00 7.69 4.23
CA LEU A 338 17.45 8.85 4.99
C LEU A 338 18.43 8.51 6.12
N GLN A 339 19.41 9.38 6.33
CA GLN A 339 20.48 9.29 7.31
C GLN A 339 20.34 10.41 8.33
N TRP A 340 20.42 10.06 9.61
CA TRP A 340 20.44 11.02 10.70
C TRP A 340 21.86 11.29 11.18
N ASN A 341 22.29 12.55 11.08
CA ASN A 341 23.51 13.05 11.71
C ASN A 341 23.13 13.70 13.06
N ALA A 342 23.35 12.98 14.16
CA ALA A 342 23.01 13.48 15.50
C ALA A 342 23.87 14.68 15.95
N GLN A 343 25.12 14.78 15.49
CA GLN A 343 26.00 15.89 15.82
C GLN A 343 25.55 17.20 15.15
N GLU A 344 25.21 17.11 13.87
CA GLU A 344 24.75 18.26 13.08
C GLU A 344 23.24 18.50 13.21
N ARG A 345 22.51 17.52 13.78
CA ARG A 345 21.05 17.46 13.86
C ARG A 345 20.38 17.58 12.49
N VAL A 346 20.93 16.85 11.52
CA VAL A 346 20.46 16.88 10.13
C VAL A 346 19.95 15.50 9.71
N LEU A 347 18.72 15.45 9.19
CA LEU A 347 18.18 14.29 8.47
C LEU A 347 18.38 14.52 6.98
N SER A 348 19.10 13.64 6.28
CA SER A 348 19.43 13.84 4.87
C SER A 348 19.37 12.56 4.05
N SER A 349 19.20 12.68 2.73
CA SER A 349 19.38 11.53 1.83
C SER A 349 20.87 11.16 1.71
N PRO A 350 21.24 9.88 1.49
CA PRO A 350 22.63 9.47 1.36
C PRO A 350 23.31 10.17 0.20
N ALA A 351 24.61 10.42 0.32
CA ALA A 351 25.40 10.98 -0.77
C ALA A 351 25.27 10.14 -2.05
N GLY A 352 24.86 10.78 -3.15
CA GLY A 352 24.66 10.12 -4.45
C GLY A 352 23.37 9.30 -4.59
N ARG A 353 22.49 9.31 -3.58
CA ARG A 353 21.15 8.70 -3.66
C ARG A 353 20.11 9.76 -3.32
N PRO A 354 19.66 10.55 -4.31
CA PRO A 354 18.65 11.57 -4.06
C PRO A 354 17.35 10.92 -3.61
N ALA A 355 16.58 11.70 -2.87
CA ALA A 355 15.26 11.32 -2.44
C ALA A 355 14.29 11.38 -3.63
N ILE A 356 13.49 10.32 -3.80
CA ILE A 356 12.57 10.17 -4.93
C ILE A 356 11.17 10.57 -4.49
N ILE A 357 10.48 11.36 -5.31
CA ILE A 357 9.09 11.77 -5.04
C ILE A 357 8.19 10.53 -5.07
N HIS A 358 7.23 10.48 -4.14
CA HIS A 358 6.23 9.42 -4.13
C HIS A 358 5.44 9.39 -5.45
N PRO A 359 5.17 8.20 -6.01
CA PRO A 359 4.41 8.05 -7.25
C PRO A 359 3.11 8.85 -7.32
N GLU A 360 2.33 8.83 -6.25
CA GLU A 360 1.03 9.49 -6.16
C GLU A 360 1.17 11.02 -6.18
N VAL A 361 2.21 11.56 -5.56
CA VAL A 361 2.51 13.00 -5.53
C VAL A 361 2.96 13.48 -6.92
N MET A 362 3.85 12.73 -7.58
CA MET A 362 4.28 13.03 -8.94
C MET A 362 3.09 13.00 -9.92
N LEU A 363 2.20 12.03 -9.75
CA LEU A 363 1.03 11.85 -10.59
C LEU A 363 0.00 12.98 -10.39
N ILE A 364 -0.27 13.40 -9.14
CA ILE A 364 -1.12 14.56 -8.85
C ILE A 364 -0.52 15.84 -9.44
N GLN A 365 0.78 16.09 -9.23
CA GLN A 365 1.47 17.26 -9.77
C GLN A 365 1.38 17.29 -11.30
N HIS A 366 1.61 16.17 -11.97
CA HIS A 366 1.51 16.07 -13.42
C HIS A 366 0.11 16.46 -13.93
N LEU A 367 -0.95 15.96 -13.28
CA LEU A 367 -2.33 16.27 -13.65
C LEU A 367 -2.68 17.75 -13.40
N VAL A 368 -2.14 18.33 -12.34
CA VAL A 368 -2.30 19.77 -12.05
C VAL A 368 -1.62 20.62 -13.13
N ASP A 369 -0.40 20.28 -13.53
CA ASP A 369 0.41 21.07 -14.46
C ASP A 369 -0.08 21.03 -15.90
N HIS A 370 -0.51 19.85 -16.36
CA HIS A 370 -0.82 19.64 -17.77
C HIS A 370 -2.26 20.05 -18.11
N ASN A 371 -3.10 20.30 -17.10
CA ASN A 371 -4.50 20.73 -17.23
C ASN A 371 -5.29 19.86 -18.25
N GLU A 372 -4.85 18.62 -18.43
CA GLU A 372 -5.47 17.62 -19.29
C GLU A 372 -6.68 17.07 -18.52
N GLY A 373 -7.82 17.74 -18.64
CA GLY A 373 -9.08 17.32 -18.03
C GLY A 373 -9.41 18.04 -16.72
N GLU A 374 -10.36 17.46 -15.98
CA GLU A 374 -10.80 17.99 -14.69
C GLU A 374 -9.74 17.67 -13.62
N LYS A 375 -9.42 18.63 -12.74
CA LYS A 375 -8.50 18.45 -11.61
C LYS A 375 -9.12 17.59 -10.51
N LYS A 376 -9.52 16.36 -10.83
CA LYS A 376 -10.17 15.43 -9.91
C LYS A 376 -9.89 14.01 -10.34
N GLY A 377 -9.99 13.05 -9.44
CA GLY A 377 -9.82 11.64 -9.79
C GLY A 377 -9.30 10.80 -8.64
N TYR A 378 -9.51 9.49 -8.73
CA TYR A 378 -9.03 8.56 -7.73
C TYR A 378 -7.59 8.14 -8.01
N ILE A 379 -6.73 8.24 -7.01
CA ILE A 379 -5.33 7.84 -7.05
C ILE A 379 -5.21 6.48 -6.36
N ALA A 380 -5.12 5.43 -7.17
CA ALA A 380 -4.91 4.07 -6.70
C ALA A 380 -3.44 3.85 -6.38
N CYS A 381 -3.13 3.53 -5.14
CA CYS A 381 -1.77 3.28 -4.68
C CYS A 381 -1.58 1.79 -4.40
N SER A 382 -0.47 1.22 -4.87
CA SER A 382 -0.14 -0.20 -4.66
C SER A 382 0.21 -0.53 -3.21
N GLU A 383 0.58 0.50 -2.46
CA GLU A 383 0.85 0.48 -1.02
C GLU A 383 -0.02 1.56 -0.36
N VAL A 384 -0.13 1.51 0.97
CA VAL A 384 -0.83 2.55 1.73
C VAL A 384 -0.15 3.90 1.45
N PRO A 385 -0.91 4.96 1.07
CA PRO A 385 -0.34 6.29 0.89
C PRO A 385 0.34 6.77 2.17
N CYS A 386 1.49 7.42 2.05
CA CYS A 386 2.17 7.99 3.22
C CYS A 386 1.52 9.32 3.63
N TYR A 387 1.70 9.70 4.88
CA TYR A 387 1.19 10.95 5.43
C TYR A 387 1.51 12.19 4.56
N ALA A 388 2.74 12.30 4.04
CA ALA A 388 3.12 13.44 3.23
C ALA A 388 2.37 13.48 1.88
N SER A 389 2.14 12.32 1.26
CA SER A 389 1.34 12.22 0.04
C SER A 389 -0.11 12.63 0.28
N VAL A 390 -0.69 12.19 1.40
CA VAL A 390 -2.06 12.56 1.80
C VAL A 390 -2.17 14.06 2.05
N ARG A 391 -1.23 14.66 2.80
CA ARG A 391 -1.22 16.10 3.06
C ARG A 391 -0.99 16.94 1.82
N TYR A 392 -0.13 16.48 0.91
CA TYR A 392 0.06 17.14 -0.38
C TYR A 392 -1.25 17.11 -1.20
N ALA A 393 -1.92 15.97 -1.29
CA ALA A 393 -3.19 15.86 -2.01
C ALA A 393 -4.30 16.75 -1.41
N GLY A 394 -4.41 16.78 -0.07
CA GLY A 394 -5.34 17.66 0.65
C GLY A 394 -5.06 19.15 0.40
N ALA A 395 -3.77 19.53 0.39
CA ALA A 395 -3.34 20.89 0.06
C ALA A 395 -3.67 21.26 -1.40
N VAL A 396 -3.47 20.35 -2.35
CA VAL A 396 -3.85 20.55 -3.77
C VAL A 396 -5.36 20.73 -3.91
N ASN A 397 -6.17 19.87 -3.29
CA ASN A 397 -7.64 19.99 -3.29
C ASN A 397 -8.10 21.34 -2.75
N THR A 398 -7.52 21.77 -1.63
CA THR A 398 -7.89 23.01 -0.96
C THR A 398 -7.43 24.25 -1.74
N ALA A 399 -6.17 24.28 -2.17
CA ALA A 399 -5.58 25.46 -2.82
C ALA A 399 -6.10 25.67 -4.25
N LEU A 400 -6.40 24.59 -4.97
CA LEU A 400 -6.74 24.64 -6.40
C LEU A 400 -8.20 24.26 -6.69
N GLU A 401 -9.03 24.10 -5.65
CA GLU A 401 -10.41 23.60 -5.75
C GLU A 401 -10.49 22.28 -6.55
N ALA A 402 -9.51 21.41 -6.33
CA ALA A 402 -9.41 20.09 -6.97
C ALA A 402 -10.24 19.03 -6.22
N GLY A 403 -10.42 17.86 -6.83
CA GLY A 403 -11.22 16.74 -6.32
C GLY A 403 -10.49 15.41 -6.41
N PHE A 404 -9.21 15.38 -6.05
CA PHE A 404 -8.45 14.13 -5.97
C PHE A 404 -8.85 13.33 -4.75
N THR A 405 -9.05 12.03 -4.92
CA THR A 405 -9.37 11.10 -3.83
C THR A 405 -8.35 9.97 -3.80
N MET A 406 -8.20 9.34 -2.64
CA MET A 406 -7.29 8.21 -2.46
C MET A 406 -7.81 7.33 -1.33
N ARG A 407 -7.28 6.11 -1.23
CA ARG A 407 -7.69 5.20 -0.17
C ARG A 407 -7.02 5.57 1.15
N THR A 408 -7.79 6.14 2.08
CA THR A 408 -7.39 6.59 3.43
C THR A 408 -8.11 5.84 4.55
N ASP A 409 -8.78 4.73 4.22
CA ASP A 409 -9.51 3.89 5.18
C ASP A 409 -8.59 2.92 5.97
N ASP A 410 -7.36 2.70 5.50
CA ASP A 410 -6.36 1.92 6.23
C ASP A 410 -5.84 2.73 7.44
N PRO A 411 -6.08 2.31 8.70
CA PRO A 411 -5.67 3.08 9.88
C PRO A 411 -4.17 3.34 9.95
N ASN A 412 -3.36 2.67 9.12
CA ASN A 412 -1.92 2.82 9.05
C ASN A 412 -1.45 3.92 8.07
N TRP A 413 -2.34 4.61 7.36
CA TRP A 413 -1.96 5.64 6.37
C TRP A 413 -1.22 6.84 7.01
N CYS A 414 -1.53 7.18 8.27
CA CYS A 414 -0.91 8.29 8.99
C CYS A 414 0.51 7.94 9.51
N ARG A 415 0.96 6.69 9.35
CA ARG A 415 2.28 6.24 9.82
C ARG A 415 3.38 6.84 8.96
N LEU A 416 3.89 7.99 9.41
CA LEU A 416 5.03 8.67 8.80
C LEU A 416 6.22 7.72 8.58
N GLU A 417 6.54 6.79 9.50
CA GLU A 417 7.64 5.82 9.36
C GLU A 417 7.54 4.83 8.20
N SER A 418 6.35 4.69 7.60
CA SER A 418 6.06 3.59 6.66
C SER A 418 6.64 3.80 5.25
N VAL A 419 6.84 5.05 4.82
CA VAL A 419 7.38 5.37 3.49
C VAL A 419 8.16 6.68 3.51
N ALA A 420 9.48 6.60 3.54
CA ALA A 420 10.40 7.70 3.29
C ALA A 420 11.14 7.48 1.96
N PRO A 421 11.57 8.55 1.27
CA PRO A 421 11.58 9.96 1.71
C PRO A 421 10.38 10.78 1.25
N TRP A 422 9.89 11.66 2.15
CA TRP A 422 8.78 12.57 1.86
C TRP A 422 9.28 13.82 1.13
N VAL A 423 9.34 13.74 -0.20
CA VAL A 423 9.80 14.86 -1.03
C VAL A 423 8.63 15.50 -1.75
N MET A 424 8.45 16.80 -1.53
CA MET A 424 7.53 17.61 -2.33
C MET A 424 8.14 17.92 -3.72
N PRO A 425 7.32 17.96 -4.80
CA PRO A 425 7.76 18.47 -6.09
C PRO A 425 8.19 19.94 -6.01
N ASP A 426 9.35 20.25 -6.57
CA ASP A 426 9.83 21.65 -6.68
C ASP A 426 8.92 22.50 -7.59
N ALA A 427 8.10 21.85 -8.44
CA ALA A 427 7.13 22.49 -9.30
C ALA A 427 5.80 22.85 -8.60
N ALA A 428 5.63 22.50 -7.32
CA ALA A 428 4.41 22.81 -6.59
C ALA A 428 4.18 24.33 -6.52
N GLY A 429 2.97 24.78 -6.87
CA GLY A 429 2.58 26.18 -6.81
C GLY A 429 2.66 26.73 -5.38
N GLN A 430 3.00 28.02 -5.24
CA GLN A 430 3.16 28.64 -3.92
C GLN A 430 1.88 28.55 -3.08
N GLU A 431 0.68 28.63 -3.69
CA GLU A 431 -0.58 28.41 -2.97
C GLU A 431 -0.69 27.01 -2.33
N VAL A 432 -0.23 25.96 -3.00
CA VAL A 432 -0.23 24.58 -2.48
C VAL A 432 0.79 24.46 -1.35
N VAL A 433 1.98 25.05 -1.54
CA VAL A 433 3.03 25.08 -0.51
C VAL A 433 2.54 25.76 0.76
N ASP A 434 1.86 26.89 0.63
CA ASP A 434 1.36 27.67 1.78
C ASP A 434 0.26 26.91 2.54
N VAL A 435 -0.69 26.28 1.82
CA VAL A 435 -1.73 25.45 2.45
C VAL A 435 -1.14 24.22 3.13
N MET A 436 -0.20 23.52 2.47
CA MET A 436 0.46 22.36 3.06
C MET A 436 1.25 22.76 4.31
N LYS A 437 1.95 23.89 4.27
CA LYS A 437 2.70 24.43 5.42
C LYS A 437 1.78 24.67 6.62
N GLU A 438 0.64 25.31 6.39
CA GLU A 438 -0.33 25.59 7.44
C GLU A 438 -0.90 24.30 8.04
N ALA A 439 -1.28 23.32 7.20
CA ALA A 439 -1.79 22.03 7.67
C ALA A 439 -0.76 21.25 8.49
N LEU A 440 0.51 21.20 8.04
CA LEU A 440 1.59 20.55 8.79
C LEU A 440 1.88 21.23 10.13
N LEU A 441 1.77 22.56 10.19
CA LEU A 441 1.93 23.31 11.44
C LEU A 441 0.80 23.01 12.42
N GLN A 442 -0.44 22.93 11.93
CA GLN A 442 -1.59 22.57 12.76
C GLN A 442 -1.46 21.15 13.31
N ASP A 443 -1.09 20.18 12.47
CA ASP A 443 -0.86 18.80 12.92
C ASP A 443 0.27 18.72 13.96
N LEU A 444 1.35 19.47 13.75
CA LEU A 444 2.47 19.48 14.68
C LEU A 444 2.08 20.13 16.02
N ASP A 445 1.30 21.21 16.02
CA ASP A 445 0.76 21.81 17.26
C ASP A 445 -0.12 20.80 18.02
N VAL A 446 -1.05 20.12 17.32
CA VAL A 446 -1.90 19.10 17.94
C VAL A 446 -1.08 18.01 18.61
N LEU A 447 -0.10 17.45 17.90
CA LEU A 447 0.76 16.38 18.44
C LEU A 447 1.61 16.86 19.62
N VAL A 448 2.12 18.10 19.59
CA VAL A 448 2.86 18.69 20.71
C VAL A 448 1.93 18.89 21.91
N GLN A 449 0.72 19.42 21.73
CA GLN A 449 -0.23 19.61 22.82
C GLN A 449 -0.65 18.28 23.45
N GLU A 450 -0.82 17.23 22.65
CA GLU A 450 -1.06 15.88 23.18
C GLU A 450 0.13 15.36 23.98
N TRP A 451 1.35 15.55 23.48
CA TRP A 451 2.56 15.20 24.22
C TRP A 451 2.59 15.85 25.61
N LEU A 452 2.26 17.15 25.70
CA LEU A 452 2.28 17.90 26.95
C LEU A 452 1.22 17.49 27.98
N ARG A 453 0.17 16.77 27.55
CA ARG A 453 -0.91 16.31 28.43
C ARG A 453 -0.61 14.98 29.11
N MET A 454 0.38 14.24 28.63
CA MET A 454 0.85 12.97 29.23
C MET A 454 1.96 13.25 30.25
#